data_AF-A0A1J3FSM1-F1
#
_entry.id   AF-A0A1J3FSM1-F1
#
_cell.length_a   1.000
_cell.length_b   1.000
_cell.length_c   1.000
_cell.angle_alpha   90.00
_cell.angle_beta   90.00
_cell.angle_gamma   90.00
#
_symmetry.space_group_name_H-M   'P 1'
#
loop_
_entity.id
_entity.type
_entity.pdbx_description
1 polymer ?
#
loop_
_entity_poly.entity_id
_entity_poly.type
_entity_poly.pdbx_seq_one_letter_code
_entity_poly.pdbx_strand_id
1 'polypeptide(L)' 'HSLGGLKPWLLYQPRGKTPDPPCVRATSMEPCFLTPPTHGCGAKKRIGSAKVVPFVRHCEDLRHDGLKLFDDTKDEL' A
#
# COMPACT_ATOMS: atom_id res chain seq x y z
N HIS A 1 -12.66 -7.86 0.02
CA HIS A 1 -11.82 -8.05 1.24
C HIS A 1 -12.20 -7.05 2.32
N SER A 2 -12.26 -5.74 2.02
CA SER A 2 -12.62 -4.71 3.01
C SER A 2 -13.95 -4.93 3.76
N LEU A 3 -15.09 -5.13 3.07
CA LEU A 3 -16.38 -5.40 3.73
C LEU A 3 -16.42 -6.68 4.59
N GLY A 4 -15.51 -7.62 4.34
CA GLY A 4 -15.41 -8.87 5.10
C GLY A 4 -14.42 -8.80 6.26
N GLY A 5 -13.75 -7.67 6.47
CA GLY A 5 -12.69 -7.57 7.49
C GLY A 5 -11.54 -8.55 7.23
N LEU A 6 -11.18 -8.80 5.97
CA LEU A 6 -10.15 -9.76 5.60
C LEU A 6 -8.87 -9.07 5.13
N LYS A 7 -7.71 -9.60 5.56
CA LYS A 7 -6.38 -9.29 5.02
C LYS A 7 -6.02 -10.31 3.92
N PRO A 8 -6.24 -9.99 2.62
CA PRO A 8 -6.14 -10.97 1.54
C PRO A 8 -4.69 -11.33 1.19
N TRP A 9 -4.52 -12.42 0.43
CA TRP A 9 -3.32 -12.65 -0.36
C TRP A 9 -3.46 -11.95 -1.72
N LEU A 10 -2.55 -11.03 -2.01
CA LEU A 10 -2.52 -10.24 -3.23
C LEU A 10 -1.61 -10.91 -4.25
N LEU A 11 -2.13 -11.17 -5.44
CA LEU A 11 -1.32 -11.66 -6.56
C LEU A 11 -0.59 -10.50 -7.21
N TYR A 12 0.71 -10.65 -7.44
CA TYR A 12 1.48 -9.65 -8.16
C TYR A 12 1.09 -9.60 -9.64
N GLN A 13 1.03 -8.39 -10.20
CA GLN A 13 0.79 -8.22 -11.63
C GLN A 13 1.97 -8.80 -12.45
N PRO A 14 1.73 -9.75 -13.36
CA PRO A 14 2.78 -10.31 -14.20
C PRO A 14 3.33 -9.27 -15.20
N ARG A 15 4.66 -9.28 -15.42
CA ARG A 15 5.33 -8.47 -16.45
C ARG A 15 6.15 -9.38 -17.37
N GLY A 16 5.44 -10.20 -18.16
CA GLY A 16 6.02 -11.16 -19.11
C GLY A 16 6.40 -12.52 -18.52
N LYS A 17 6.63 -12.62 -17.21
CA LYS A 17 6.81 -13.87 -16.47
C LYS A 17 6.03 -13.85 -15.15
N THR A 18 5.70 -15.04 -14.63
CA THR A 18 5.11 -15.18 -13.30
C THR A 18 6.04 -14.58 -12.25
N PRO A 19 5.55 -13.66 -11.39
CA PRO A 19 6.32 -13.13 -10.28
C PRO A 19 6.74 -14.24 -9.32
N ASP A 20 7.92 -14.11 -8.72
CA ASP A 20 8.42 -15.01 -7.68
C ASP A 20 8.86 -14.16 -6.47
N PRO A 21 8.16 -14.23 -5.31
CA PRO A 21 6.95 -15.03 -5.08
C PRO A 21 5.74 -14.51 -5.89
N PRO A 22 4.73 -15.37 -6.17
CA PRO A 22 3.58 -14.99 -6.99
C PRO A 22 2.58 -14.10 -6.24
N CYS A 23 2.56 -14.16 -4.91
CA CYS A 23 1.65 -13.41 -4.07
C CYS A 23 2.34 -12.90 -2.80
N VAL A 24 1.69 -11.94 -2.15
CA VAL A 24 2.07 -11.36 -0.86
C VAL A 24 0.84 -11.21 0.01
N ARG A 25 0.96 -11.42 1.33
CA ARG A 25 -0.15 -11.17 2.25
C ARG A 25 -0.27 -9.67 2.48
N ALA A 26 -1.48 -9.13 2.33
CA ALA A 26 -1.77 -7.75 2.67
C ALA A 26 -1.60 -7.54 4.18
N THR A 27 -0.97 -6.42 4.54
CA THR A 27 -0.72 -6.04 5.93
C THR A 27 -1.99 -5.53 6.62
N SER A 28 -2.88 -4.94 5.84
CA SER A 28 -4.10 -4.29 6.29
C SER A 28 -5.22 -4.49 5.26
N MET A 29 -6.45 -4.18 5.65
CA MET A 29 -7.67 -4.49 4.89
C MET A 29 -8.04 -3.37 3.91
N GLU A 30 -7.37 -2.22 4.01
CA GLU A 30 -7.69 -1.01 3.29
C GLU A 30 -7.40 -1.13 1.80
N PRO A 31 -8.17 -0.43 0.95
CA PRO A 31 -7.89 -0.39 -0.48
C PRO A 31 -6.61 0.43 -0.78
N CYS A 32 -5.95 0.09 -1.89
CA CYS A 32 -4.85 0.89 -2.42
C CYS A 32 -5.38 2.11 -3.18
N PHE A 33 -4.93 3.31 -2.82
CA PHE A 33 -5.12 4.52 -3.59
C PHE A 33 -4.08 4.58 -4.71
N LEU A 34 -4.49 4.21 -5.92
CA LEU A 34 -3.60 3.94 -7.06
C LEU A 34 -2.85 5.18 -7.59
N THR A 35 -3.46 6.36 -7.54
CA THR A 35 -2.89 7.59 -8.12
C THR A 35 -2.86 8.72 -7.10
N PRO A 36 -2.00 8.60 -6.07
CA PRO A 36 -1.91 9.59 -5.01
C PRO A 36 -1.21 10.87 -5.50
N PRO A 37 -1.58 12.05 -4.97
CA PRO A 37 -0.85 13.27 -5.26
C PRO A 37 0.59 13.17 -4.74
N THR A 38 1.54 13.67 -5.54
CA THR A 38 2.98 13.63 -5.22
C THR A 38 3.50 14.96 -4.65
N HIS A 39 2.63 15.95 -4.46
CA HIS A 39 2.98 17.29 -3.96
C HIS A 39 2.34 17.52 -2.60
N GLY A 40 3.07 18.18 -1.69
CA GLY A 40 2.48 18.63 -0.43
C GLY A 40 1.83 20.00 -0.60
N CYS A 41 0.77 20.26 0.16
CA CYS A 41 0.04 21.54 0.08
C CYS A 41 0.93 22.76 0.37
N GLY A 42 1.91 22.63 1.28
CA GLY A 42 2.80 23.72 1.70
C GLY A 42 4.15 23.80 0.98
N ALA A 43 4.51 22.81 0.15
CA ALA A 43 5.80 22.79 -0.54
C ALA A 43 5.57 22.60 -2.04
N LYS A 44 6.11 23.52 -2.86
CA LYS A 44 6.11 23.41 -4.33
C LYS A 44 6.98 22.26 -4.88
N LYS A 45 7.41 21.32 -4.03
CA LYS A 45 8.32 20.22 -4.35
C LYS A 45 7.61 18.89 -4.17
N ARG A 46 8.01 17.89 -4.96
CA ARG A 46 7.58 16.50 -4.76
C ARG A 46 7.95 16.01 -3.36
N ILE A 47 6.99 15.44 -2.66
CA ILE A 47 7.17 14.81 -1.35
C ILE A 47 6.83 13.33 -1.50
N GLY A 48 7.61 12.46 -0.84
CA GLY A 48 7.26 11.05 -0.73
C GLY A 48 6.05 10.88 0.17
N SER A 49 4.86 10.86 -0.41
CA SER A 49 3.57 10.78 0.32
C SER A 49 3.47 9.56 1.24
N ALA A 50 4.14 8.45 0.88
CA ALA A 50 4.28 7.24 1.70
C ALA A 50 5.22 7.39 2.93
N LYS A 51 5.77 8.58 3.20
CA LYS A 51 6.70 8.83 4.31
C LYS A 51 6.28 10.00 5.20
N VAL A 52 5.10 10.57 4.97
CA VAL A 52 4.62 11.74 5.72
C VAL A 52 4.14 11.35 7.11
N VAL A 53 3.48 10.19 7.23
CA VAL A 53 2.95 9.65 8.49
C VAL A 53 3.21 8.14 8.56
N PRO A 54 3.36 7.53 9.76
CA PRO A 54 3.83 6.15 9.90
C PRO A 54 2.85 5.09 9.38
N PHE A 55 1.55 5.39 9.39
CA PHE A 55 0.47 4.51 8.96
C PHE A 55 0.10 4.64 7.48
N VAL A 56 0.73 5.53 6.72
CA VAL A 56 0.56 5.63 5.26
C VAL A 56 1.81 5.10 4.58
N ARG A 57 1.67 4.02 3.82
CA ARG A 57 2.79 3.36 3.12
C ARG A 57 2.40 3.01 1.69
N HIS A 58 3.38 2.63 0.87
CA HIS A 58 3.10 2.08 -0.46
C HIS A 58 2.36 0.75 -0.37
N CYS A 59 1.57 0.44 -1.40
CA CYS A 59 0.81 -0.80 -1.48
C CYS A 59 1.74 -1.99 -1.73
N GLU A 60 1.39 -3.17 -1.22
CA GLU A 60 2.25 -4.35 -1.25
C GLU A 60 2.37 -4.98 -2.63
N ASP A 61 1.31 -4.86 -3.44
CA ASP A 61 1.18 -5.40 -4.80
C ASP A 61 1.75 -4.46 -5.88
N LEU A 62 1.85 -3.17 -5.56
CA LEU A 62 2.43 -2.14 -6.42
C LEU A 62 3.78 -1.71 -5.87
N ARG A 63 4.83 -2.44 -6.27
CA ARG A 63 6.22 -2.37 -5.76
C ARG A 63 6.69 -0.99 -5.24
N HIS A 64 6.33 0.13 -5.88
CA HIS A 64 6.68 1.48 -5.42
C HIS A 64 5.59 2.53 -5.74
N ASP A 65 4.33 2.12 -5.92
CA ASP A 65 3.27 3.04 -6.33
C ASP A 65 2.01 2.84 -5.49
N GLY A 66 1.13 3.83 -5.55
CA GLY A 66 -0.06 3.90 -4.73
C GLY A 66 0.25 4.12 -3.25
N LEU A 67 -0.81 4.38 -2.48
CA LEU A 67 -0.76 4.50 -1.02
C LEU A 67 -1.85 3.67 -0.38
N LYS A 68 -1.56 3.12 0.79
CA LYS A 68 -2.52 2.42 1.62
C LYS A 68 -2.29 2.76 3.09
N LEU A 69 -3.37 2.72 3.88
CA LEU A 69 -3.34 2.80 5.33
C LEU A 69 -2.97 1.44 5.91
N PHE A 70 -2.10 1.43 6.91
CA PHE A 70 -1.67 0.23 7.62
C PHE A 70 -2.13 0.33 9.06
N ASP A 71 -2.56 -0.80 9.63
CA ASP A 71 -2.87 -0.90 11.06
C ASP A 71 -1.63 -0.54 11.89
N ASP A 72 -1.85 0.06 13.05
CA ASP A 72 -0.79 0.29 14.02
C ASP A 72 -0.45 -1.04 14.70
N THR A 73 0.84 -1.33 14.89
CA THR A 73 1.33 -2.60 15.48
C THR A 73 0.93 -2.79 16.96
N LYS A 74 0.17 -1.85 17.54
CA LYS A 74 -0.29 -1.90 18.93
C LYS A 74 -1.65 -2.59 19.11
N ASP A 75 -2.41 -2.78 18.04
CA ASP A 75 -3.75 -3.38 18.08
C ASP A 75 -3.74 -4.92 18.03
N GLU A 76 -2.55 -5.55 18.04
CA GLU A 76 -2.38 -7.01 18.11
C GLU A 76 -1.79 -7.51 19.45
N LEU A 77 -1.84 -6.70 20.52
CA LEU A 77 -1.48 -7.11 21.90
C LEU A 77 -2.71 -7.33 22.78
#